data_AF-A0A7W7TWF8-F1
#
_entry.id   AF-A0A7W7TWF8-F1
#
_cell.length_a   1.000
_cell.length_b   1.000
_cell.length_c   1.000
_cell.angle_alpha   90.00
_cell.angle_beta   90.00
_cell.angle_gamma   90.00
#
_symmetry.space_group_name_H-M   'P 1'
#
loop_
_entity.id
_entity.type
_entity.pdbx_description
1 polymer ?
#
loop_
_entity_poly.entity_id
_entity_poly.type
_entity_poly.pdbx_seq_one_letter_code
_entity_poly.pdbx_strand_id
1 'polypeptide(L)'
;MRGTPSAARRMLSGEARALLTRLDQVRPFAVRETMLPAAAPSPAAQTGIERTLAAGRRELRGRVLAYLDWLDGGGAAASPAEMQRRFTALRWRFNDVLGQFDLFQQTITQRSEHEVGLWLSGMDVAAADALDLPDLPFEAPPVVCYLDRGPGAAIRRARTRLPGGGSSPVAIVRVPRERMVGGYGLSSSLCHEVGHQGAALLGLVPSLQAELRARAAGPGGRLPLSWALFSRWMPEIVADFWAIGKLGVTATMGLIGVVSLPRRFVFRLDPFDSHPFPWIRVHLGAAIGELLHPDPQWRALGELWSALYPPDGLDPQARALLDALTSAAPGLADLLVSHRPQGPAEPSLGRLFRPAERSPMRLLALYEASRRRPELLDRAAPTLAFAVLGQARAAGLLSPEAESRRVEGLLRGWALRSTLATAAACARRSPPAVRPVTPRKAVPVGAGLLRSLPEEESWAHR
;
A
#
# COMPACT_ATOMS: atom_id res chain seq x y z
N MET A 1 12.12 44.05 37.59
CA MET A 1 11.93 42.64 37.15
C MET A 1 13.12 42.15 36.31
N ARG A 2 14.27 41.86 36.91
CA ARG A 2 15.50 41.37 36.22
C ARG A 2 15.74 39.87 36.47
N GLY A 3 14.75 39.01 36.17
CA GLY A 3 14.82 37.56 36.43
C GLY A 3 14.42 36.65 35.25
N THR A 4 14.02 37.22 34.13
CA THR A 4 13.27 36.52 33.05
C THR A 4 14.11 35.70 32.05
N PRO A 5 15.32 36.12 31.60
CA PRO A 5 16.08 35.37 30.59
C PRO A 5 16.64 34.04 31.11
N SER A 6 17.11 33.99 32.37
CA SER A 6 17.71 32.77 32.92
C SER A 6 16.68 31.70 33.28
N ALA A 7 15.48 32.11 33.73
CA ALA A 7 14.38 31.20 34.00
C ALA A 7 13.83 30.56 32.71
N ALA A 8 13.60 31.38 31.67
CA ALA A 8 13.15 30.89 30.36
C ALA A 8 14.18 29.93 29.73
N ARG A 9 15.47 30.28 29.78
CA ARG A 9 16.55 29.39 29.31
C ARG A 9 16.57 28.06 30.04
N ARG A 10 16.48 28.05 31.39
CA ARG A 10 16.44 26.80 32.17
C ARG A 10 15.25 25.94 31.79
N MET A 11 14.06 26.54 31.70
CA MET A 11 12.83 25.83 31.31
C MET A 11 12.97 25.19 29.92
N LEU A 12 13.36 25.98 28.91
CA LEU A 12 13.44 25.51 27.52
C LEU A 12 14.57 24.52 27.28
N SER A 13 15.69 24.66 27.99
CA SER A 13 16.75 23.65 28.01
C SER A 13 16.25 22.33 28.61
N GLY A 14 15.47 22.39 29.71
CA GLY A 14 14.81 21.22 30.30
C GLY A 14 13.85 20.52 29.33
N GLU A 15 12.98 21.28 28.66
CA GLU A 15 12.05 20.75 27.67
C GLU A 15 12.76 20.15 26.45
N ALA A 16 13.81 20.79 25.94
CA ALA A 16 14.62 20.27 24.84
C ALA A 16 15.32 18.96 25.21
N ARG A 17 15.87 18.84 26.43
CA ARG A 17 16.42 17.57 26.94
C ARG A 17 15.34 16.50 27.10
N ALA A 18 14.14 16.86 27.54
CA ALA A 18 13.01 15.94 27.61
C ALA A 18 12.60 15.40 26.22
N LEU A 19 12.71 16.21 25.16
CA LEU A 19 12.52 15.74 23.78
C LEU A 19 13.58 14.68 23.39
N LEU A 20 14.85 14.86 23.77
CA LEU A 20 15.89 13.85 23.54
C LEU A 20 15.57 12.53 24.26
N THR A 21 15.18 12.60 25.53
CA THR A 21 14.79 11.40 26.29
C THR A 21 13.63 10.65 25.64
N ARG A 22 12.61 11.36 25.15
CA ARG A 22 11.50 10.75 24.41
C ARG A 22 11.96 10.14 23.08
N LEU A 23 12.88 10.81 22.38
CA LEU A 23 13.43 10.31 21.11
C LEU A 23 14.21 9.01 21.29
N ASP A 24 14.91 8.85 22.42
CA ASP A 24 15.66 7.63 22.76
C ASP A 24 14.76 6.42 23.02
N GLN A 25 13.48 6.64 23.38
CA GLN A 25 12.50 5.56 23.54
C GLN A 25 12.00 4.99 22.20
N VAL A 26 12.21 5.71 21.09
CA VAL A 26 11.79 5.28 19.74
C VAL A 26 12.79 4.26 19.17
N ARG A 27 12.58 2.98 19.46
CA ARG A 27 13.42 1.86 19.01
C ARG A 27 13.05 1.38 17.59
N PRO A 28 13.99 0.76 16.85
CA PRO A 28 13.68 0.06 15.59
C PRO A 28 12.58 -1.00 15.79
N PHE A 29 11.70 -1.17 14.81
CA PHE A 29 10.66 -2.21 14.89
C PHE A 29 11.26 -3.62 14.86
N ALA A 30 12.34 -3.80 14.11
CA ALA A 30 13.05 -5.08 13.98
C ALA A 30 13.57 -5.66 15.32
N VAL A 31 13.68 -4.84 16.37
CA VAL A 31 14.12 -5.28 17.71
C VAL A 31 13.01 -5.22 18.77
N ARG A 32 11.81 -4.74 18.40
CA ARG A 32 10.70 -4.49 19.33
C ARG A 32 9.49 -5.37 19.04
N GLU A 33 9.16 -5.57 17.76
CA GLU A 33 7.94 -6.25 17.34
C GLU A 33 8.18 -7.74 17.16
N THR A 34 7.27 -8.57 17.66
CA THR A 34 7.35 -10.03 17.58
C THR A 34 6.31 -10.57 16.63
N MET A 35 6.73 -11.04 15.45
CA MET A 35 5.82 -11.57 14.44
C MET A 35 6.34 -12.88 13.85
N LEU A 36 5.45 -13.69 13.28
CA LEU A 36 5.84 -14.85 12.49
C LEU A 36 6.67 -14.39 11.27
N PRO A 37 7.69 -15.14 10.83
CA PRO A 37 8.44 -14.79 9.62
C PRO A 37 7.56 -14.62 8.37
N ALA A 38 6.45 -15.37 8.30
CA ALA A 38 5.47 -15.26 7.22
C ALA A 38 4.56 -14.02 7.34
N ALA A 39 4.44 -13.42 8.53
CA ALA A 39 3.68 -12.20 8.75
C ALA A 39 4.52 -10.92 8.54
N ALA A 40 5.84 -11.05 8.49
CA ALA A 40 6.76 -9.93 8.34
C ALA A 40 6.55 -9.20 7.00
N PRO A 41 6.69 -7.86 6.98
CA PRO A 41 6.74 -7.12 5.73
C PRO A 41 7.87 -7.63 4.82
N SER A 42 7.77 -7.34 3.53
CA SER A 42 8.89 -7.61 2.62
C SER A 42 10.19 -6.94 3.12
N PRO A 43 11.38 -7.54 2.86
CA PRO A 43 12.64 -6.94 3.29
C PRO A 43 12.85 -5.51 2.79
N ALA A 44 12.38 -5.21 1.57
CA ALA A 44 12.42 -3.88 1.00
C ALA A 44 11.54 -2.89 1.79
N ALA A 45 10.32 -3.29 2.16
CA ALA A 45 9.43 -2.49 3.00
C ALA A 45 10.05 -2.25 4.38
N GLN A 46 10.49 -3.30 5.06
CA GLN A 46 11.11 -3.20 6.40
C GLN A 46 12.33 -2.27 6.36
N THR A 47 13.22 -2.47 5.39
CA THR A 47 14.42 -1.64 5.22
C THR A 47 14.07 -0.18 4.95
N GLY A 48 13.09 0.07 4.09
CA GLY A 48 12.63 1.43 3.74
C GLY A 48 12.06 2.17 4.96
N ILE A 49 11.23 1.49 5.75
CA ILE A 49 10.64 2.02 6.98
C ILE A 49 11.73 2.34 8.00
N GLU A 50 12.61 1.38 8.29
CA GLU A 50 13.68 1.54 9.30
C GLU A 50 14.67 2.66 8.92
N ARG A 51 15.04 2.77 7.64
CA ARG A 51 15.91 3.85 7.15
C ARG A 51 15.26 5.21 7.32
N THR A 52 13.98 5.33 6.99
CA THR A 52 13.21 6.57 7.14
C THR A 52 13.17 7.01 8.60
N LEU A 53 12.85 6.08 9.52
CA LEU A 53 12.82 6.36 10.96
C LEU A 53 14.20 6.70 11.51
N ALA A 54 15.24 5.97 11.12
CA ALA A 54 16.61 6.25 11.55
C ALA A 54 17.09 7.64 11.07
N ALA A 55 16.77 8.02 9.83
CA ALA A 55 17.07 9.33 9.29
C ALA A 55 16.33 10.45 10.05
N GLY A 56 15.02 10.31 10.26
CA GLY A 56 14.21 11.26 11.01
C GLY A 56 14.70 11.46 12.45
N ARG A 57 15.07 10.38 13.15
CA ARG A 57 15.66 10.46 14.50
C ARG A 57 17.01 11.18 14.50
N ARG A 58 17.89 10.89 13.53
CA ARG A 58 19.21 11.55 13.43
C ARG A 58 19.05 13.06 13.17
N GLU A 59 18.18 13.42 12.24
CA GLU A 59 17.88 14.83 11.93
C GLU A 59 17.35 15.57 13.17
N LEU A 60 16.36 15.00 13.84
CA LEU A 60 15.71 15.62 15.00
C LEU A 60 16.67 15.76 16.19
N ARG A 61 17.47 14.73 16.47
CA ARG A 61 18.52 14.80 17.51
C ARG A 61 19.51 15.92 17.20
N GLY A 62 19.99 16.02 15.96
CA GLY A 62 20.91 17.07 15.54
C GLY A 62 20.33 18.48 15.73
N ARG A 63 19.05 18.67 15.38
CA ARG A 63 18.36 19.96 15.57
C ARG A 63 18.18 20.34 17.04
N VAL A 64 17.85 19.37 17.90
CA VAL A 64 17.67 19.62 19.34
C VAL A 64 19.01 19.91 20.02
N LEU A 65 20.07 19.18 19.67
CA LEU A 65 21.43 19.46 20.16
C LEU A 65 21.91 20.84 19.71
N ALA A 66 21.75 21.19 18.43
CA ALA A 66 22.11 22.51 17.93
C ALA A 66 21.34 23.65 18.61
N TYR A 67 20.09 23.40 19.02
CA TYR A 67 19.31 24.36 19.80
C TYR A 67 19.80 24.51 21.23
N LEU A 68 20.20 23.41 21.89
CA LEU A 68 20.82 23.45 23.21
C LEU A 68 22.15 24.20 23.16
N ASP A 69 23.01 23.90 22.19
CA ASP A 69 24.29 24.60 21.99
C ASP A 69 24.07 26.09 21.71
N TRP A 70 23.06 26.42 20.88
CA TRP A 70 22.68 27.81 20.64
C TRP A 70 22.18 28.49 21.91
N LEU A 71 21.30 27.86 22.70
CA LEU A 71 20.81 28.39 23.98
C LEU A 71 21.95 28.66 24.96
N ASP A 72 22.98 27.81 24.93
CA ASP A 72 24.13 27.92 25.82
C ASP A 72 25.19 28.93 25.34
N GLY A 73 25.27 29.17 24.03
CA GLY A 73 26.11 30.19 23.39
C GLY A 73 25.36 31.46 23.01
N GLY A 74 25.28 31.75 21.69
CA GLY A 74 24.75 33.03 21.16
C GLY A 74 23.27 33.31 21.48
N GLY A 75 22.50 32.30 21.86
CA GLY A 75 21.13 32.41 22.33
C GLY A 75 21.00 32.79 23.80
N ALA A 76 22.08 32.78 24.58
CA ALA A 76 22.05 33.11 26.01
C ALA A 76 21.53 34.53 26.29
N ALA A 77 21.80 35.47 25.38
CA ALA A 77 21.34 36.86 25.44
C ALA A 77 20.02 37.11 24.67
N ALA A 78 19.45 36.09 24.02
CA ALA A 78 18.23 36.24 23.24
C ALA A 78 17.02 36.50 24.16
N SER A 79 15.96 37.10 23.59
CA SER A 79 14.72 37.29 24.33
C SER A 79 14.03 35.93 24.58
N PRO A 80 13.28 35.78 25.69
CA PRO A 80 12.47 34.58 25.92
C PRO A 80 11.54 34.23 24.74
N ALA A 81 11.01 35.23 24.04
CA ALA A 81 10.16 35.04 22.86
C ALA A 81 10.93 34.40 21.68
N GLU A 82 12.19 34.79 21.45
CA GLU A 82 13.05 34.17 20.44
C GLU A 82 13.33 32.71 20.78
N MET A 83 13.71 32.46 22.04
CA MET A 83 14.00 31.11 22.53
C MET A 83 12.78 30.19 22.36
N GLN A 84 11.60 30.68 22.75
CA GLN A 84 10.32 29.97 22.63
C GLN A 84 9.94 29.71 21.17
N ARG A 85 10.13 30.68 20.27
CA ARG A 85 9.79 30.53 18.85
C ARG A 85 10.61 29.42 18.20
N ARG A 86 11.93 29.42 18.43
CA ARG A 86 12.83 28.36 17.94
C ARG A 86 12.48 27.00 18.53
N PHE A 87 12.24 26.94 19.84
CA PHE A 87 11.80 25.71 20.50
C PHE A 87 10.49 25.17 19.93
N THR A 88 9.52 26.06 19.69
CA THR A 88 8.21 25.67 19.14
C THR A 88 8.38 25.05 17.75
N ALA A 89 9.22 25.61 16.88
CA ALA A 89 9.52 24.99 15.59
C ALA A 89 10.11 23.57 15.72
N LEU A 90 10.99 23.34 16.71
CA LEU A 90 11.50 22.00 17.02
C LEU A 90 10.41 21.06 17.51
N ARG A 91 9.53 21.53 18.41
CA ARG A 91 8.43 20.72 18.94
C ARG A 91 7.44 20.32 17.85
N TRP A 92 7.13 21.23 16.93
CA TRP A 92 6.34 20.91 15.74
C TRP A 92 7.01 19.83 14.90
N ARG A 93 8.31 19.99 14.60
CA ARG A 93 9.10 18.98 13.87
C ARG A 93 9.15 17.63 14.59
N PHE A 94 9.21 17.64 15.91
CA PHE A 94 9.21 16.43 16.74
C PHE A 94 7.88 15.66 16.60
N ASN A 95 6.75 16.36 16.74
CA ASN A 95 5.42 15.77 16.59
C ASN A 95 5.20 15.21 15.17
N ASP A 96 5.71 15.90 14.17
CA ASP A 96 5.73 15.47 12.78
C ASP A 96 6.43 14.10 12.59
N VAL A 97 7.63 13.93 13.16
CA VAL A 97 8.39 12.67 13.10
C VAL A 97 7.69 11.57 13.90
N LEU A 98 7.11 11.89 15.06
CA LEU A 98 6.31 10.92 15.81
C LEU A 98 5.07 10.48 15.04
N GLY A 99 4.38 11.37 14.33
CA GLY A 99 3.26 11.00 13.48
C GLY A 99 3.63 10.00 12.38
N GLN A 100 4.85 10.09 11.83
CA GLN A 100 5.37 9.06 10.91
C GLN A 100 5.60 7.73 11.61
N PHE A 101 6.17 7.76 12.82
CA PHE A 101 6.39 6.56 13.62
C PHE A 101 5.07 5.87 13.96
N ASP A 102 4.07 6.61 14.43
CA ASP A 102 2.76 6.08 14.80
C ASP A 102 2.06 5.43 13.59
N LEU A 103 2.16 6.04 12.41
CA LEU A 103 1.65 5.48 11.15
C LEU A 103 2.29 4.12 10.83
N PHE A 104 3.61 4.01 10.91
CA PHE A 104 4.28 2.72 10.70
C PHE A 104 3.99 1.74 11.84
N GLN A 105 3.88 2.21 13.08
CA GLN A 105 3.57 1.37 14.23
C GLN A 105 2.20 0.70 14.04
N GLN A 106 1.18 1.44 13.59
CA GLN A 106 -0.14 0.89 13.28
C GLN A 106 -0.09 -0.20 12.21
N THR A 107 0.84 -0.06 11.26
CA THR A 107 1.02 -0.99 10.14
C THR A 107 1.78 -2.26 10.55
N ILE A 108 2.76 -2.12 11.44
CA ILE A 108 3.65 -3.22 11.85
C ILE A 108 3.07 -4.01 13.03
N THR A 109 2.53 -3.35 14.05
CA THR A 109 2.12 -4.02 15.31
C THR A 109 1.05 -5.09 15.09
N GLN A 110 0.10 -4.84 14.18
CA GLN A 110 -0.97 -5.81 13.85
C GLN A 110 -0.44 -7.12 13.27
N ARG A 111 0.81 -7.14 12.78
CA ARG A 111 1.45 -8.35 12.25
C ARG A 111 1.90 -9.30 13.35
N SER A 112 1.97 -8.83 14.58
CA SER A 112 2.22 -9.61 15.78
C SER A 112 0.97 -10.40 16.24
N GLU A 113 -0.22 -10.04 15.75
CA GLU A 113 -1.46 -10.78 16.03
C GLU A 113 -1.52 -12.08 15.21
N HIS A 114 -1.86 -13.18 15.89
CA HIS A 114 -2.00 -14.49 15.25
C HIS A 114 -3.10 -14.47 14.19
N GLU A 115 -2.89 -15.15 13.06
CA GLU A 115 -3.69 -15.13 11.82
C GLU A 115 -3.74 -13.79 11.06
N VAL A 116 -4.02 -12.66 11.75
CA VAL A 116 -4.11 -11.33 11.13
C VAL A 116 -2.80 -10.97 10.41
N GLY A 117 -1.65 -11.21 11.05
CA GLY A 117 -0.37 -10.94 10.42
C GLY A 117 -0.13 -11.72 9.13
N LEU A 118 -0.63 -12.96 9.03
CA LEU A 118 -0.52 -13.76 7.81
C LEU A 118 -1.41 -13.22 6.70
N TRP A 119 -2.63 -12.79 7.03
CA TRP A 119 -3.52 -12.15 6.06
C TRP A 119 -2.91 -10.86 5.52
N LEU A 120 -2.38 -10.00 6.40
CA LEU A 120 -1.73 -8.76 6.00
C LEU A 120 -0.54 -8.99 5.05
N SER A 121 0.32 -9.96 5.36
CA SER A 121 1.43 -10.34 4.48
C SER A 121 0.95 -10.90 3.13
N GLY A 122 -0.08 -11.74 3.13
CA GLY A 122 -0.71 -12.22 1.90
C GLY A 122 -1.30 -11.08 1.06
N MET A 123 -1.86 -10.06 1.71
CA MET A 123 -2.37 -8.86 1.04
C MET A 123 -1.25 -8.00 0.47
N ASP A 124 -0.09 -7.90 1.13
CA ASP A 124 1.08 -7.22 0.56
C ASP A 124 1.49 -7.85 -0.77
N VAL A 125 1.50 -9.19 -0.83
CA VAL A 125 1.81 -9.95 -2.05
C VAL A 125 0.75 -9.69 -3.13
N ALA A 126 -0.52 -9.70 -2.77
CA ALA A 126 -1.61 -9.41 -3.71
C ALA A 126 -1.59 -7.96 -4.21
N ALA A 127 -1.24 -7.00 -3.35
CA ALA A 127 -1.11 -5.60 -3.70
C ALA A 127 0.09 -5.34 -4.64
N ALA A 128 1.21 -6.04 -4.42
CA ALA A 128 2.35 -5.99 -5.32
C ALA A 128 1.99 -6.54 -6.71
N ASP A 129 1.28 -7.68 -6.79
CA ASP A 129 0.78 -8.25 -8.05
C ASP A 129 -0.26 -7.35 -8.75
N ALA A 130 -1.11 -6.67 -7.97
CA ALA A 130 -2.04 -5.67 -8.49
C ALA A 130 -1.31 -4.45 -9.08
N LEU A 131 -0.14 -4.09 -8.57
CA LEU A 131 0.65 -2.98 -9.08
C LEU A 131 1.48 -3.36 -10.32
N ASP A 132 1.87 -4.63 -10.44
CA ASP A 132 2.75 -5.10 -11.50
C ASP A 132 2.13 -4.94 -12.90
N LEU A 133 2.90 -4.46 -13.88
CA LEU A 133 2.51 -4.40 -15.29
C LEU A 133 3.65 -4.96 -16.15
N PRO A 134 3.64 -6.27 -16.45
CA PRO A 134 4.76 -6.94 -17.12
C PRO A 134 5.16 -6.30 -18.46
N ASP A 135 4.18 -5.80 -19.21
CA ASP A 135 4.37 -5.17 -20.53
C ASP A 135 4.76 -3.68 -20.46
N LEU A 136 4.86 -3.11 -19.25
CA LEU A 136 5.33 -1.74 -19.01
C LEU A 136 6.12 -1.69 -17.70
N PRO A 137 7.42 -2.02 -17.72
CA PRO A 137 8.23 -2.06 -16.51
C PRO A 137 8.42 -0.66 -15.94
N PHE A 138 8.08 -0.49 -14.67
CA PHE A 138 8.40 0.70 -13.88
C PHE A 138 8.89 0.27 -12.49
N GLU A 139 9.60 1.16 -11.79
CA GLU A 139 10.08 0.86 -10.44
C GLU A 139 8.91 0.95 -9.44
N ALA A 140 8.25 -0.19 -9.21
CA ALA A 140 7.17 -0.31 -8.24
C ALA A 140 7.70 -0.21 -6.79
N PRO A 141 7.13 0.65 -5.93
CA PRO A 141 7.47 0.70 -4.52
C PRO A 141 6.99 -0.57 -3.78
N PRO A 142 7.63 -0.95 -2.68
CA PRO A 142 7.05 -1.94 -1.76
C PRO A 142 5.70 -1.46 -1.22
N VAL A 143 4.76 -2.39 -1.08
CA VAL A 143 3.41 -2.13 -0.55
C VAL A 143 3.24 -2.83 0.80
N VAL A 144 2.58 -2.17 1.74
CA VAL A 144 2.27 -2.71 3.06
C VAL A 144 0.81 -2.45 3.41
N CYS A 145 0.12 -3.50 3.82
CA CYS A 145 -1.28 -3.48 4.21
C CYS A 145 -1.42 -3.45 5.74
N TYR A 146 -2.48 -2.81 6.22
CA TYR A 146 -2.93 -2.87 7.62
C TYR A 146 -4.46 -2.79 7.70
N LEU A 147 -5.02 -3.25 8.82
CA LEU A 147 -6.45 -3.17 9.06
C LEU A 147 -6.83 -1.96 9.92
N ASP A 148 -7.97 -1.37 9.60
CA ASP A 148 -8.56 -0.30 10.41
C ASP A 148 -10.09 -0.45 10.47
N ARG A 149 -10.75 0.31 11.33
CA ARG A 149 -12.21 0.49 11.27
C ARG A 149 -12.50 1.74 10.44
N GLY A 150 -13.51 1.71 9.59
CA GLY A 150 -13.95 2.93 8.92
C GLY A 150 -14.65 2.69 7.59
N PRO A 151 -15.23 3.77 7.01
CA PRO A 151 -16.17 3.66 5.90
C PRO A 151 -15.57 3.09 4.61
N GLY A 152 -14.24 3.07 4.47
CA GLY A 152 -13.59 2.56 3.27
C GLY A 152 -12.09 2.37 3.39
N ALA A 153 -11.58 1.60 2.42
CA ALA A 153 -10.15 1.48 2.19
C ALA A 153 -9.55 2.86 1.84
N ALA A 154 -8.24 2.97 2.01
CA ALA A 154 -7.51 4.17 1.64
C ALA A 154 -6.04 3.85 1.44
N ILE A 155 -5.41 4.54 0.50
CA ILE A 155 -3.98 4.43 0.26
C ILE A 155 -3.24 5.71 0.64
N ARG A 156 -2.15 5.54 1.38
CA ARG A 156 -1.07 6.52 1.42
C ARG A 156 0.01 6.09 0.44
N ARG A 157 0.05 6.78 -0.70
CA ARG A 157 0.97 6.45 -1.80
C ARG A 157 2.44 6.58 -1.38
N ALA A 158 3.27 5.67 -1.87
CA ALA A 158 4.71 5.81 -1.84
C ALA A 158 5.14 7.05 -2.63
N ARG A 159 6.34 7.52 -2.36
CA ARG A 159 6.94 8.67 -3.04
C ARG A 159 6.17 9.99 -2.88
N THR A 160 5.20 10.04 -1.96
CA THR A 160 4.48 11.25 -1.57
C THR A 160 4.97 11.77 -0.23
N ARG A 161 4.72 13.06 0.03
CA ARG A 161 5.20 13.73 1.24
C ARG A 161 4.55 13.14 2.49
N LEU A 162 5.36 12.66 3.43
CA LEU A 162 4.89 12.26 4.75
C LEU A 162 4.57 13.49 5.63
N PRO A 163 3.70 13.37 6.65
CA PRO A 163 3.60 14.36 7.72
C PRO A 163 5.00 14.53 8.31
N GLY A 164 5.55 15.75 8.40
CA GLY A 164 6.97 15.90 8.73
C GLY A 164 7.96 15.73 7.57
N GLY A 165 7.54 15.81 6.32
CA GLY A 165 8.47 15.83 5.19
C GLY A 165 9.23 14.53 4.95
N GLY A 166 10.06 14.51 3.90
CA GLY A 166 10.55 13.25 3.34
C GLY A 166 9.49 12.54 2.51
N SER A 167 9.91 11.51 1.79
CA SER A 167 9.08 10.76 0.86
C SER A 167 8.73 9.40 1.46
N SER A 168 7.47 8.97 1.33
CA SER A 168 7.06 7.67 1.86
C SER A 168 7.82 6.53 1.16
N PRO A 169 8.55 5.68 1.91
CA PRO A 169 9.38 4.61 1.33
C PRO A 169 8.54 3.43 0.81
N VAL A 170 7.30 3.34 1.28
CA VAL A 170 6.35 2.27 0.97
C VAL A 170 4.99 2.88 0.62
N ALA A 171 4.19 2.16 -0.15
CA ALA A 171 2.77 2.45 -0.27
C ALA A 171 2.05 1.76 0.89
N ILE A 172 1.23 2.48 1.64
CA ILE A 172 0.49 1.92 2.77
C ILE A 172 -0.98 1.84 2.39
N VAL A 173 -1.52 0.62 2.33
CA VAL A 173 -2.92 0.37 2.03
C VAL A 173 -3.66 0.02 3.31
N ARG A 174 -4.65 0.85 3.64
CA ARG A 174 -5.59 0.59 4.73
C ARG A 174 -6.76 -0.20 4.18
N VAL A 175 -7.07 -1.33 4.82
CA VAL A 175 -8.24 -2.13 4.48
C VAL A 175 -9.19 -2.20 5.68
N PRO A 176 -10.50 -1.92 5.50
CA PRO A 176 -11.46 -2.02 6.60
C PRO A 176 -11.60 -3.47 7.06
N ARG A 177 -11.61 -3.70 8.38
CA ARG A 177 -11.72 -5.04 8.98
C ARG A 177 -12.96 -5.80 8.49
N GLU A 178 -14.08 -5.09 8.38
CA GLU A 178 -15.35 -5.63 7.90
C GLU A 178 -15.29 -6.13 6.45
N ARG A 179 -14.34 -5.64 5.64
CA ARG A 179 -14.14 -6.09 4.25
C ARG A 179 -13.23 -7.31 4.14
N MET A 180 -12.69 -7.80 5.25
CA MET A 180 -12.02 -9.11 5.29
C MET A 180 -13.02 -10.26 5.12
N VAL A 181 -14.31 -10.01 5.36
CA VAL A 181 -15.39 -11.01 5.20
C VAL A 181 -15.98 -10.88 3.79
N GLY A 182 -15.69 -11.87 2.93
CA GLY A 182 -16.15 -11.92 1.53
C GLY A 182 -15.11 -11.45 0.50
N GLY A 183 -14.86 -12.27 -0.52
CA GLY A 183 -13.74 -12.09 -1.45
C GLY A 183 -13.85 -10.86 -2.38
N TYR A 184 -15.06 -10.51 -2.81
CA TYR A 184 -15.30 -9.30 -3.61
C TYR A 184 -14.84 -8.01 -2.92
N GLY A 185 -15.21 -7.81 -1.66
CA GLY A 185 -14.96 -6.56 -0.94
C GLY A 185 -13.47 -6.31 -0.75
N LEU A 186 -12.74 -7.34 -0.30
CA LEU A 186 -11.30 -7.29 -0.12
C LEU A 186 -10.56 -7.01 -1.43
N SER A 187 -10.76 -7.85 -2.45
CA SER A 187 -10.00 -7.80 -3.69
C SER A 187 -10.24 -6.50 -4.47
N SER A 188 -11.52 -6.10 -4.61
CA SER A 188 -11.90 -4.85 -5.28
C SER A 188 -11.29 -3.63 -4.60
N SER A 189 -11.46 -3.51 -3.28
CA SER A 189 -10.90 -2.38 -2.52
C SER A 189 -9.39 -2.32 -2.62
N LEU A 190 -8.71 -3.46 -2.46
CA LEU A 190 -7.25 -3.54 -2.52
C LEU A 190 -6.73 -3.09 -3.90
N CYS A 191 -7.32 -3.60 -4.98
CA CYS A 191 -6.88 -3.26 -6.34
C CYS A 191 -7.22 -1.82 -6.72
N HIS A 192 -8.33 -1.26 -6.24
CA HIS A 192 -8.68 0.15 -6.42
C HIS A 192 -7.63 1.06 -5.76
N GLU A 193 -7.31 0.80 -4.48
CA GLU A 193 -6.30 1.57 -3.75
C GLU A 193 -4.92 1.48 -4.42
N VAL A 194 -4.51 0.28 -4.83
CA VAL A 194 -3.28 0.09 -5.60
C VAL A 194 -3.33 0.82 -6.94
N GLY A 195 -4.50 0.90 -7.57
CA GLY A 195 -4.75 1.64 -8.79
C GLY A 195 -4.38 3.12 -8.68
N HIS A 196 -4.64 3.77 -7.54
CA HIS A 196 -4.16 5.14 -7.30
C HIS A 196 -2.63 5.24 -7.28
N GLN A 197 -1.93 4.25 -6.73
CA GLN A 197 -0.46 4.22 -6.74
C GLN A 197 0.06 4.05 -8.18
N GLY A 198 -0.50 3.10 -8.93
CA GLY A 198 -0.14 2.87 -10.33
C GLY A 198 -0.40 4.10 -11.20
N ALA A 199 -1.57 4.71 -11.06
CA ALA A 199 -1.94 5.94 -11.77
C ALA A 199 -0.98 7.10 -11.51
N ALA A 200 -0.50 7.24 -10.27
CA ALA A 200 0.47 8.27 -9.91
C ALA A 200 1.86 7.99 -10.51
N LEU A 201 2.30 6.73 -10.53
CA LEU A 201 3.60 6.34 -11.09
C LEU A 201 3.67 6.54 -12.61
N LEU A 202 2.54 6.33 -13.30
CA LEU A 202 2.44 6.48 -14.75
C LEU A 202 1.94 7.87 -15.18
N GLY A 203 1.63 8.78 -14.24
CA GLY A 203 1.13 10.11 -14.57
C GLY A 203 -0.23 10.14 -15.26
N LEU A 204 -1.07 9.11 -15.07
CA LEU A 204 -2.30 8.89 -15.86
C LEU A 204 -3.34 10.00 -15.68
N VAL A 205 -3.53 10.48 -14.45
CA VAL A 205 -4.56 11.49 -14.20
C VAL A 205 -4.19 12.82 -14.88
N PRO A 206 -2.97 13.38 -14.69
CA PRO A 206 -2.56 14.56 -15.45
C PRO A 206 -2.62 14.38 -16.97
N SER A 207 -2.22 13.24 -17.51
CA SER A 207 -2.20 13.00 -18.97
C SER A 207 -3.61 12.94 -19.55
N LEU A 208 -4.54 12.22 -18.91
CA LEU A 208 -5.95 12.16 -19.32
C LEU A 208 -6.63 13.52 -19.21
N GLN A 209 -6.38 14.27 -18.14
CA GLN A 209 -6.93 15.61 -17.98
C GLN A 209 -6.38 16.59 -19.03
N ALA A 210 -5.12 16.46 -19.42
CA ALA A 210 -4.55 17.25 -20.50
C ALA A 210 -5.23 16.94 -21.84
N GLU A 211 -5.49 15.67 -22.13
CA GLU A 211 -6.21 15.25 -23.33
C GLU A 211 -7.64 15.82 -23.37
N LEU A 212 -8.37 15.77 -22.25
CA LEU A 212 -9.70 16.37 -22.14
C LEU A 212 -9.68 17.89 -22.32
N ARG A 213 -8.67 18.59 -21.80
CA ARG A 213 -8.50 20.04 -22.00
C ARG A 213 -8.21 20.37 -23.46
N ALA A 214 -7.41 19.56 -24.15
CA ALA A 214 -7.15 19.74 -25.58
C ALA A 214 -8.43 19.59 -26.41
N ARG A 215 -9.28 18.61 -26.09
CA ARG A 215 -10.62 18.46 -26.72
C ARG A 215 -11.53 19.67 -26.46
N ALA A 216 -11.42 20.29 -25.27
CA ALA A 216 -12.18 21.48 -24.91
C ALA A 216 -11.78 22.74 -25.70
N ALA A 217 -10.53 22.80 -26.17
CA ALA A 217 -9.97 23.94 -26.89
C ALA A 217 -10.39 23.98 -28.38
N GLY A 218 -11.14 23.00 -28.87
CA GLY A 218 -11.72 22.98 -30.22
C GLY A 218 -12.90 23.94 -30.41
N PRO A 219 -13.57 23.92 -31.58
CA PRO A 219 -14.70 24.80 -31.90
C PRO A 219 -15.83 24.63 -30.87
N GLY A 220 -16.01 25.60 -29.97
CA GLY A 220 -17.00 25.57 -28.88
C GLY A 220 -16.43 25.88 -27.48
N GLY A 221 -15.12 25.79 -27.29
CA GLY A 221 -14.38 26.37 -26.14
C GLY A 221 -14.71 25.85 -24.73
N ARG A 222 -15.60 24.87 -24.56
CA ARG A 222 -15.97 24.28 -23.26
C ARG A 222 -16.35 22.81 -23.40
N LEU A 223 -15.97 21.98 -22.42
CA LEU A 223 -16.47 20.62 -22.31
C LEU A 223 -17.96 20.63 -21.90
N PRO A 224 -18.78 19.70 -22.44
CA PRO A 224 -20.08 19.39 -21.86
C PRO A 224 -19.94 19.05 -20.37
N LEU A 225 -20.97 19.36 -19.58
CA LEU A 225 -20.93 19.16 -18.12
C LEU A 225 -20.55 17.73 -17.71
N SER A 226 -21.04 16.71 -18.42
CA SER A 226 -20.69 15.30 -18.18
C SER A 226 -19.18 15.04 -18.27
N TRP A 227 -18.53 15.55 -19.31
CA TRP A 227 -17.08 15.44 -19.50
C TRP A 227 -16.27 16.27 -18.49
N ALA A 228 -16.79 17.43 -18.08
CA ALA A 228 -16.17 18.23 -17.02
C ALA A 228 -16.20 17.49 -15.66
N LEU A 229 -17.32 16.81 -15.35
CA LEU A 229 -17.43 15.95 -14.17
C LEU A 229 -16.50 14.74 -14.25
N PHE A 230 -16.44 14.04 -15.39
CA PHE A 230 -15.48 12.94 -15.58
C PHE A 230 -14.03 13.40 -15.42
N SER A 231 -13.67 14.58 -15.92
CA SER A 231 -12.33 15.14 -15.71
C SER A 231 -12.02 15.39 -14.22
N ARG A 232 -13.03 15.78 -13.43
CA ARG A 232 -12.90 15.98 -11.97
C ARG A 232 -12.76 14.66 -11.24
N TRP A 233 -13.56 13.67 -11.62
CA TRP A 233 -13.58 12.33 -11.02
C TRP A 233 -12.49 11.39 -11.55
N MET A 234 -11.64 11.86 -12.46
CA MET A 234 -10.59 11.07 -13.10
C MET A 234 -9.71 10.26 -12.13
N PRO A 235 -9.29 10.78 -10.95
CA PRO A 235 -8.53 9.98 -9.98
C PRO A 235 -9.22 8.68 -9.55
N GLU A 236 -10.54 8.72 -9.35
CA GLU A 236 -11.35 7.56 -8.95
C GLU A 236 -11.64 6.65 -10.13
N ILE A 237 -11.97 7.23 -11.29
CA ILE A 237 -12.29 6.48 -12.50
C ILE A 237 -11.08 5.67 -12.98
N VAL A 238 -9.87 6.23 -12.89
CA VAL A 238 -8.63 5.51 -13.24
C VAL A 238 -8.34 4.39 -12.24
N ALA A 239 -8.61 4.59 -10.95
CA ALA A 239 -8.46 3.54 -9.95
C ALA A 239 -9.46 2.39 -10.14
N ASP A 240 -10.72 2.70 -10.48
CA ASP A 240 -11.73 1.71 -10.87
C ASP A 240 -11.33 0.97 -12.16
N PHE A 241 -10.84 1.69 -13.17
CA PHE A 241 -10.31 1.09 -14.41
C PHE A 241 -9.20 0.08 -14.11
N TRP A 242 -8.26 0.44 -13.22
CA TRP A 242 -7.17 -0.44 -12.79
C TRP A 242 -7.70 -1.72 -12.14
N ALA A 243 -8.65 -1.57 -11.22
CA ALA A 243 -9.28 -2.71 -10.54
C ALA A 243 -10.03 -3.62 -11.53
N ILE A 244 -10.80 -3.06 -12.45
CA ILE A 244 -11.54 -3.81 -13.48
C ILE A 244 -10.58 -4.54 -14.43
N GLY A 245 -9.49 -3.89 -14.83
CA GLY A 245 -8.46 -4.52 -15.66
C GLY A 245 -7.81 -5.72 -14.98
N LYS A 246 -7.59 -5.65 -13.66
CA LYS A 246 -6.97 -6.74 -12.88
C LYS A 246 -7.93 -7.86 -12.50
N LEU A 247 -9.18 -7.53 -12.20
CA LEU A 247 -10.12 -8.44 -11.54
C LEU A 247 -11.37 -8.80 -12.37
N GLY A 248 -11.63 -8.11 -13.48
CA GLY A 248 -12.86 -8.26 -14.25
C GLY A 248 -14.09 -7.86 -13.44
N VAL A 249 -15.19 -8.63 -13.58
CA VAL A 249 -16.49 -8.34 -12.94
C VAL A 249 -16.41 -8.29 -11.41
N THR A 250 -15.46 -8.99 -10.82
CA THR A 250 -15.12 -9.00 -9.39
C THR A 250 -14.94 -7.58 -8.84
N ALA A 251 -14.28 -6.68 -9.59
CA ALA A 251 -14.07 -5.30 -9.16
C ALA A 251 -15.39 -4.56 -8.99
N THR A 252 -16.27 -4.61 -10.00
CA THR A 252 -17.55 -3.90 -10.01
C THR A 252 -18.55 -4.52 -9.03
N MET A 253 -18.54 -5.84 -8.84
CA MET A 253 -19.33 -6.49 -7.78
C MET A 253 -18.89 -6.06 -6.38
N GLY A 254 -17.59 -5.94 -6.15
CA GLY A 254 -17.05 -5.38 -4.90
C GLY A 254 -17.46 -3.92 -4.71
N LEU A 255 -17.42 -3.11 -5.77
CA LEU A 255 -17.88 -1.71 -5.74
C LEU A 255 -19.37 -1.63 -5.37
N ILE A 256 -20.24 -2.45 -5.97
CA ILE A 256 -21.67 -2.51 -5.62
C ILE A 256 -21.84 -2.73 -4.12
N GLY A 257 -21.11 -3.69 -3.54
CA GLY A 257 -21.14 -3.92 -2.09
C GLY A 257 -20.75 -2.72 -1.23
N VAL A 258 -19.92 -1.80 -1.76
CA VAL A 258 -19.52 -0.56 -1.08
C VAL A 258 -20.56 0.55 -1.23
N VAL A 259 -21.19 0.63 -2.40
CA VAL A 259 -22.04 1.77 -2.77
C VAL A 259 -23.54 1.49 -2.72
N SER A 260 -23.94 0.27 -2.34
CA SER A 260 -25.32 -0.10 -1.97
C SER A 260 -25.77 0.62 -0.69
N LEU A 261 -26.19 1.89 -0.86
CA LEU A 261 -26.63 2.79 0.20
C LEU A 261 -28.14 3.07 0.09
N PRO A 262 -28.79 3.68 1.11
CA PRO A 262 -30.13 4.21 0.95
C PRO A 262 -30.24 5.13 -0.27
N ARG A 263 -31.34 5.04 -1.02
CA ARG A 263 -31.58 5.74 -2.31
C ARG A 263 -31.08 7.18 -2.36
N ARG A 264 -31.37 7.98 -1.32
CA ARG A 264 -30.96 9.40 -1.23
C ARG A 264 -29.45 9.62 -1.36
N PHE A 265 -28.63 8.66 -0.94
CA PHE A 265 -27.18 8.73 -1.03
C PHE A 265 -26.67 8.22 -2.37
N VAL A 266 -27.39 7.27 -3.00
CA VAL A 266 -27.02 6.73 -4.30
C VAL A 266 -27.15 7.77 -5.42
N PHE A 267 -28.17 8.63 -5.33
CA PHE A 267 -28.39 9.73 -6.27
C PHE A 267 -27.87 11.08 -5.78
N ARG A 268 -27.10 11.11 -4.68
CA ARG A 268 -26.55 12.37 -4.17
C ARG A 268 -25.46 12.87 -5.10
N LEU A 269 -25.77 13.92 -5.86
CA LEU A 269 -24.79 14.67 -6.62
C LEU A 269 -24.30 15.85 -5.79
N ASP A 270 -23.00 15.89 -5.52
CA ASP A 270 -22.31 17.10 -5.10
C ASP A 270 -21.31 17.46 -6.21
N PRO A 271 -21.49 18.62 -6.90
CA PRO A 271 -20.60 19.00 -7.98
C PRO A 271 -19.17 19.20 -7.50
N PHE A 272 -18.92 19.45 -6.20
CA PHE A 272 -17.57 19.63 -5.66
C PHE A 272 -16.91 18.32 -5.21
N ASP A 273 -17.63 17.20 -5.25
CA ASP A 273 -17.08 15.90 -4.89
C ASP A 273 -16.02 15.45 -5.92
N SER A 274 -14.94 14.89 -5.40
CA SER A 274 -13.90 14.24 -6.21
C SER A 274 -14.31 12.86 -6.69
N HIS A 275 -15.41 12.30 -6.19
CA HIS A 275 -15.88 10.96 -6.55
C HIS A 275 -17.12 11.01 -7.46
N PRO A 276 -17.23 10.10 -8.45
CA PRO A 276 -18.50 9.86 -9.10
C PRO A 276 -19.51 9.38 -8.06
N PHE A 277 -20.72 9.92 -8.08
CA PHE A 277 -21.78 9.45 -7.19
C PHE A 277 -22.10 7.97 -7.47
N PRO A 278 -22.56 7.21 -6.45
CA PRO A 278 -22.72 5.75 -6.54
C PRO A 278 -23.37 5.23 -7.81
N TRP A 279 -24.48 5.84 -8.25
CA TRP A 279 -25.25 5.32 -9.38
C TRP A 279 -24.42 5.30 -10.67
N ILE A 280 -23.80 6.43 -11.04
CA ILE A 280 -23.02 6.52 -12.28
C ILE A 280 -21.70 5.74 -12.19
N ARG A 281 -21.11 5.61 -10.99
CA ARG A 281 -19.85 4.88 -10.79
C ARG A 281 -19.96 3.41 -11.20
N VAL A 282 -21.07 2.75 -10.89
CA VAL A 282 -21.31 1.35 -11.29
C VAL A 282 -21.48 1.23 -12.81
N HIS A 283 -22.24 2.13 -13.44
CA HIS A 283 -22.41 2.15 -14.90
C HIS A 283 -21.10 2.45 -15.66
N LEU A 284 -20.26 3.33 -15.13
CA LEU A 284 -18.90 3.53 -15.65
C LEU A 284 -18.08 2.24 -15.57
N GLY A 285 -18.16 1.53 -14.45
CA GLY A 285 -17.51 0.23 -14.29
C GLY A 285 -17.99 -0.81 -15.30
N ALA A 286 -19.30 -0.85 -15.59
CA ALA A 286 -19.85 -1.73 -16.63
C ALA A 286 -19.37 -1.34 -18.04
N ALA A 287 -19.33 -0.04 -18.38
CA ALA A 287 -18.86 0.44 -19.68
C ALA A 287 -17.36 0.15 -19.90
N ILE A 288 -16.54 0.35 -18.87
CA ILE A 288 -15.10 0.00 -18.89
C ILE A 288 -14.93 -1.51 -19.03
N GLY A 289 -15.68 -2.28 -18.24
CA GLY A 289 -15.65 -3.74 -18.25
C GLY A 289 -15.99 -4.33 -19.60
N GLU A 290 -17.04 -3.83 -20.26
CA GLU A 290 -17.47 -4.27 -21.60
C GLU A 290 -16.35 -4.09 -22.63
N LEU A 291 -15.58 -3.00 -22.56
CA LEU A 291 -14.45 -2.82 -23.45
C LEU A 291 -13.28 -3.72 -23.05
N LEU A 292 -12.88 -3.79 -21.78
CA LEU A 292 -11.70 -4.57 -21.37
C LEU A 292 -11.93 -6.08 -21.54
N HIS A 293 -13.11 -6.57 -21.15
CA HIS A 293 -13.44 -7.98 -21.07
C HIS A 293 -14.83 -8.25 -21.69
N PRO A 294 -14.99 -8.15 -23.02
CA PRO A 294 -16.30 -8.21 -23.68
C PRO A 294 -17.10 -9.46 -23.31
N ASP A 295 -18.28 -9.27 -22.73
CA ASP A 295 -19.18 -10.35 -22.28
C ASP A 295 -20.56 -9.77 -21.89
N PRO A 296 -21.68 -10.43 -22.21
CA PRO A 296 -23.02 -9.95 -21.86
C PRO A 296 -23.26 -9.64 -20.37
N GLN A 297 -22.43 -10.18 -19.46
CA GLN A 297 -22.51 -9.91 -18.03
C GLN A 297 -22.47 -8.42 -17.67
N TRP A 298 -21.77 -7.59 -18.44
CA TRP A 298 -21.64 -6.17 -18.11
C TRP A 298 -22.94 -5.41 -18.34
N ARG A 299 -23.67 -5.76 -19.41
CA ARG A 299 -25.02 -5.26 -19.66
C ARG A 299 -25.97 -5.73 -18.57
N ALA A 300 -25.97 -7.03 -18.26
CA ALA A 300 -26.80 -7.59 -17.19
C ALA A 300 -26.53 -6.93 -15.83
N LEU A 301 -25.27 -6.62 -15.53
CA LEU A 301 -24.88 -5.91 -14.30
C LEU A 301 -25.43 -4.49 -14.25
N GLY A 302 -25.37 -3.74 -15.36
CA GLY A 302 -25.96 -2.40 -15.47
C GLY A 302 -27.48 -2.39 -15.35
N GLU A 303 -28.15 -3.39 -15.94
CA GLU A 303 -29.60 -3.59 -15.83
C GLU A 303 -30.01 -3.94 -14.39
N LEU A 304 -29.29 -4.86 -13.73
CA LEU A 304 -29.50 -5.19 -12.33
C LEU A 304 -29.35 -3.96 -11.43
N TRP A 305 -28.30 -3.16 -11.62
CA TRP A 305 -28.08 -1.96 -10.82
C TRP A 305 -29.19 -0.93 -11.01
N SER A 306 -29.64 -0.72 -12.25
CA SER A 306 -30.79 0.14 -12.56
C SER A 306 -32.09 -0.38 -11.91
N ALA A 307 -32.29 -1.70 -11.86
CA ALA A 307 -33.46 -2.30 -11.23
C ALA A 307 -33.44 -2.14 -9.69
N LEU A 308 -32.25 -2.23 -9.07
CA LEU A 308 -32.08 -1.98 -7.63
C LEU A 308 -32.26 -0.50 -7.27
N TYR A 309 -31.87 0.40 -8.16
CA TYR A 309 -31.97 1.85 -7.99
C TYR A 309 -32.65 2.51 -9.21
N PRO A 310 -33.98 2.40 -9.33
CA PRO A 310 -34.70 2.96 -10.48
C PRO A 310 -34.59 4.49 -10.49
N PRO A 311 -34.32 5.15 -11.61
CA PRO A 311 -34.19 6.62 -11.67
C PRO A 311 -35.54 7.37 -11.59
N ASP A 312 -36.64 6.67 -11.28
CA ASP A 312 -37.98 7.25 -11.21
C ASP A 312 -38.13 8.24 -10.04
N GLY A 313 -38.83 9.35 -10.27
CA GLY A 313 -39.06 10.39 -9.26
C GLY A 313 -37.86 11.29 -8.98
N LEU A 314 -36.77 11.20 -9.76
CA LEU A 314 -35.76 12.26 -9.80
C LEU A 314 -36.35 13.53 -10.41
N ASP A 315 -35.87 14.70 -9.96
CA ASP A 315 -36.24 15.95 -10.58
C ASP A 315 -35.71 16.03 -12.04
N PRO A 316 -36.32 16.86 -12.91
CA PRO A 316 -35.96 16.91 -14.32
C PRO A 316 -34.47 17.23 -14.58
N GLN A 317 -33.84 18.03 -13.72
CA GLN A 317 -32.44 18.42 -13.88
C GLN A 317 -31.50 17.25 -13.53
N ALA A 318 -31.76 16.58 -12.42
CA ALA A 318 -31.02 15.37 -12.04
C ALA A 318 -31.17 14.27 -13.09
N ARG A 319 -32.38 14.09 -13.64
CA ARG A 319 -32.63 13.10 -14.71
C ARG A 319 -31.86 13.43 -15.98
N ALA A 320 -31.92 14.68 -16.45
CA ALA A 320 -31.19 15.11 -17.65
C ALA A 320 -29.67 14.93 -17.50
N LEU A 321 -29.11 15.22 -16.32
CA LEU A 321 -27.69 14.99 -16.06
C LEU A 321 -27.35 13.50 -16.05
N LEU A 322 -28.19 12.65 -15.44
CA LEU A 322 -28.01 11.21 -15.43
C LEU A 322 -27.95 10.64 -16.85
N ASP A 323 -28.88 11.07 -17.70
CA ASP A 323 -28.95 10.66 -19.11
C ASP A 323 -27.71 11.15 -19.88
N ALA A 324 -27.26 12.38 -19.64
CA ALA A 324 -26.04 12.94 -20.26
C ALA A 324 -24.76 12.21 -19.82
N LEU A 325 -24.65 11.83 -18.54
CA LEU A 325 -23.52 11.05 -18.03
C LEU A 325 -23.52 9.63 -18.60
N THR A 326 -24.69 8.98 -18.63
CA THR A 326 -24.84 7.63 -19.17
C THR A 326 -24.52 7.58 -20.66
N SER A 327 -24.97 8.57 -21.42
CA SER A 327 -24.67 8.70 -22.85
C SER A 327 -23.17 8.94 -23.12
N ALA A 328 -22.49 9.68 -22.24
CA ALA A 328 -21.06 9.97 -22.37
C ALA A 328 -20.14 8.83 -21.87
N ALA A 329 -20.64 7.90 -21.05
CA ALA A 329 -19.86 6.84 -20.41
C ALA A 329 -19.10 5.93 -21.41
N PRO A 330 -19.70 5.44 -22.52
CA PRO A 330 -18.97 4.64 -23.51
C PRO A 330 -17.79 5.40 -24.14
N GLY A 331 -17.96 6.69 -24.42
CA GLY A 331 -16.89 7.53 -24.96
C GLY A 331 -15.75 7.75 -23.96
N LEU A 332 -16.06 7.85 -22.66
CA LEU A 332 -15.03 7.90 -21.62
C LEU A 332 -14.27 6.57 -21.52
N ALA A 333 -14.97 5.44 -21.57
CA ALA A 333 -14.36 4.12 -21.53
C ALA A 333 -13.42 3.90 -22.73
N ASP A 334 -13.81 4.33 -23.92
CA ASP A 334 -12.97 4.29 -25.13
C ASP A 334 -11.71 5.17 -24.99
N LEU A 335 -11.86 6.39 -24.44
CA LEU A 335 -10.74 7.26 -24.10
C LEU A 335 -9.76 6.53 -23.17
N LEU A 336 -10.23 5.91 -22.08
CA LEU A 336 -9.36 5.21 -21.13
C LEU A 336 -8.62 4.04 -21.79
N VAL A 337 -9.32 3.20 -22.55
CA VAL A 337 -8.74 2.02 -23.20
C VAL A 337 -7.72 2.38 -24.29
N SER A 338 -7.97 3.46 -25.03
CA SER A 338 -7.08 3.92 -26.10
C SER A 338 -5.92 4.79 -25.59
N HIS A 339 -6.01 5.32 -24.37
CA HIS A 339 -5.02 6.22 -23.81
C HIS A 339 -3.63 5.58 -23.72
N ARG A 340 -2.60 6.39 -24.01
CA ARG A 340 -1.19 6.01 -23.98
C ARG A 340 -0.42 6.98 -23.07
N PRO A 341 0.08 6.53 -21.90
CA PRO A 341 0.59 7.42 -20.86
C PRO A 341 1.73 8.33 -21.31
N GLN A 342 2.74 7.81 -22.03
CA GLN A 342 3.91 8.59 -22.47
C GLN A 342 3.98 8.77 -24.00
N GLY A 343 2.86 8.59 -24.70
CA GLY A 343 2.74 8.88 -26.14
C GLY A 343 2.63 7.65 -27.05
N PRO A 344 2.67 7.84 -28.38
CA PRO A 344 2.21 6.85 -29.36
C PRO A 344 3.04 5.57 -29.43
N ALA A 345 4.31 5.61 -28.99
CA ALA A 345 5.20 4.46 -28.98
C ALA A 345 4.89 3.44 -27.85
N GLU A 346 4.19 3.86 -26.80
CA GLU A 346 3.85 2.99 -25.68
C GLU A 346 2.57 2.18 -25.92
N PRO A 347 2.42 1.01 -25.29
CA PRO A 347 1.16 0.27 -25.29
C PRO A 347 0.03 1.13 -24.71
N SER A 348 -1.16 1.01 -25.28
CA SER A 348 -2.34 1.64 -24.67
C SER A 348 -2.70 0.96 -23.36
N LEU A 349 -3.43 1.66 -22.48
CA LEU A 349 -3.94 1.05 -21.24
C LEU A 349 -4.79 -0.20 -21.53
N GLY A 350 -5.58 -0.18 -22.61
CA GLY A 350 -6.29 -1.37 -23.07
C GLY A 350 -5.38 -2.56 -23.36
N ARG A 351 -4.20 -2.36 -23.96
CA ARG A 351 -3.25 -3.46 -24.17
C ARG A 351 -2.67 -3.97 -22.85
N LEU A 352 -2.36 -3.08 -21.91
CA LEU A 352 -1.79 -3.43 -20.61
C LEU A 352 -2.77 -4.19 -19.69
N PHE A 353 -4.06 -3.88 -19.81
CA PHE A 353 -5.12 -4.40 -18.93
C PHE A 353 -6.08 -5.41 -19.61
N ARG A 354 -5.77 -5.86 -20.83
CA ARG A 354 -6.47 -6.96 -21.53
C ARG A 354 -5.60 -8.22 -21.71
N PRO A 355 -4.98 -8.77 -20.67
CA PRO A 355 -4.29 -10.04 -20.81
C PRO A 355 -5.32 -11.13 -21.07
N ALA A 356 -5.06 -11.95 -22.09
CA ALA A 356 -6.05 -12.92 -22.59
C ALA A 356 -6.49 -13.93 -21.53
N GLU A 357 -5.73 -14.15 -20.47
CA GLU A 357 -6.08 -15.02 -19.34
C GLU A 357 -7.26 -14.51 -18.49
N ARG A 358 -7.59 -13.21 -18.55
CA ARG A 358 -8.64 -12.57 -17.73
C ARG A 358 -10.01 -12.51 -18.41
N SER A 359 -10.21 -13.21 -19.54
CA SER A 359 -11.55 -13.29 -20.14
C SER A 359 -12.51 -14.13 -19.26
N PRO A 360 -13.80 -13.78 -19.18
CA PRO A 360 -14.76 -14.47 -18.30
C PRO A 360 -14.79 -15.98 -18.51
N MET A 361 -14.82 -16.44 -19.76
CA MET A 361 -14.79 -17.86 -20.12
C MET A 361 -13.54 -18.58 -19.59
N ARG A 362 -12.36 -17.94 -19.68
CA ARG A 362 -11.10 -18.54 -19.20
C ARG A 362 -11.01 -18.56 -17.69
N LEU A 363 -11.50 -17.52 -17.02
CA LEU A 363 -11.60 -17.47 -15.56
C LEU A 363 -12.50 -18.62 -15.05
N LEU A 364 -13.66 -18.85 -15.68
CA LEU A 364 -14.55 -19.95 -15.34
C LEU A 364 -13.92 -21.32 -15.63
N ALA A 365 -13.23 -21.49 -16.77
CA ALA A 365 -12.52 -22.72 -17.08
C ALA A 365 -11.41 -23.03 -16.06
N LEU A 366 -10.69 -22.00 -15.61
CA LEU A 366 -9.67 -22.13 -14.57
C LEU A 366 -10.30 -22.47 -13.20
N TYR A 367 -11.45 -21.89 -12.87
CA TYR A 367 -12.21 -22.27 -11.66
C TYR A 367 -12.57 -23.75 -11.69
N GLU A 368 -13.19 -24.24 -12.75
CA GLU A 368 -13.59 -25.65 -12.87
C GLU A 368 -12.38 -26.60 -12.82
N ALA A 369 -11.28 -26.25 -13.48
CA ALA A 369 -10.04 -27.02 -13.38
C ALA A 369 -9.49 -27.03 -11.93
N SER A 370 -9.59 -25.90 -11.22
CA SER A 370 -9.10 -25.77 -9.85
C SER A 370 -9.91 -26.55 -8.82
N ARG A 371 -11.18 -26.85 -9.10
CA ARG A 371 -12.01 -27.71 -8.24
C ARG A 371 -11.45 -29.12 -8.12
N ARG A 372 -10.77 -29.61 -9.17
CA ARG A 372 -10.09 -30.91 -9.19
C ARG A 372 -8.62 -30.80 -8.80
N ARG A 373 -8.02 -29.62 -9.04
CA ARG A 373 -6.59 -29.32 -8.83
C ARG A 373 -6.43 -27.99 -8.11
N PRO A 374 -6.64 -27.93 -6.78
CA PRO A 374 -6.57 -26.69 -6.01
C PRO A 374 -5.24 -25.94 -6.18
N GLU A 375 -4.15 -26.67 -6.43
CA GLU A 375 -2.81 -26.14 -6.64
C GLU A 375 -2.71 -25.17 -7.83
N LEU A 376 -3.64 -25.22 -8.78
CA LEU A 376 -3.68 -24.28 -9.90
C LEU A 376 -3.90 -22.85 -9.42
N LEU A 377 -4.83 -22.64 -8.48
CA LEU A 377 -5.07 -21.32 -7.90
C LEU A 377 -4.00 -20.94 -6.88
N ASP A 378 -3.42 -21.93 -6.17
CA ASP A 378 -2.34 -21.65 -5.24
C ASP A 378 -1.08 -21.14 -5.97
N ARG A 379 -0.85 -21.58 -7.22
CA ARG A 379 0.28 -21.14 -8.05
C ARG A 379 -0.03 -19.94 -8.93
N ALA A 380 -1.30 -19.59 -9.11
CA ALA A 380 -1.69 -18.44 -9.89
C ALA A 380 -1.21 -17.13 -9.26
N ALA A 381 -1.03 -16.11 -10.11
CA ALA A 381 -0.86 -14.73 -9.68
C ALA A 381 -2.04 -14.33 -8.76
N PRO A 382 -1.79 -13.62 -7.64
CA PRO A 382 -2.85 -13.26 -6.69
C PRO A 382 -4.08 -12.60 -7.30
N THR A 383 -3.91 -11.61 -8.18
CA THR A 383 -5.04 -10.93 -8.83
C THR A 383 -5.78 -11.84 -9.80
N LEU A 384 -5.10 -12.78 -10.46
CA LEU A 384 -5.75 -13.80 -11.28
C LEU A 384 -6.59 -14.74 -10.41
N ALA A 385 -6.07 -15.20 -9.27
CA ALA A 385 -6.84 -16.04 -8.36
C ALA A 385 -8.09 -15.32 -7.83
N PHE A 386 -7.98 -14.04 -7.47
CA PHE A 386 -9.14 -13.23 -7.10
C PHE A 386 -10.14 -13.07 -8.25
N ALA A 387 -9.67 -12.81 -9.47
CA ALA A 387 -10.53 -12.71 -10.64
C ALA A 387 -11.30 -14.02 -10.91
N VAL A 388 -10.64 -15.18 -10.75
CA VAL A 388 -11.27 -16.49 -10.93
C VAL A 388 -12.36 -16.74 -9.90
N LEU A 389 -12.07 -16.53 -8.62
CA LEU A 389 -13.03 -16.77 -7.54
C LEU A 389 -14.23 -15.83 -7.64
N GLY A 390 -13.97 -14.55 -7.94
CA GLY A 390 -15.03 -13.58 -8.11
C GLY A 390 -15.87 -13.84 -9.37
N GLN A 391 -15.28 -14.21 -10.50
CA GLN A 391 -16.05 -14.60 -11.69
C GLN A 391 -16.93 -15.83 -11.42
N ALA A 392 -16.40 -16.84 -10.70
CA ALA A 392 -17.17 -18.02 -10.33
C ALA A 392 -18.35 -17.68 -9.40
N ARG A 393 -18.15 -16.77 -8.45
CA ARG A 393 -19.22 -16.25 -7.59
C ARG A 393 -20.25 -15.47 -8.39
N ALA A 394 -19.84 -14.66 -9.38
CA ALA A 394 -20.74 -13.87 -10.22
C ALA A 394 -21.62 -14.79 -11.08
N ALA A 395 -21.08 -15.93 -11.51
CA ALA A 395 -21.80 -16.97 -12.24
C ALA A 395 -22.64 -17.89 -11.33
N GLY A 396 -22.68 -17.67 -10.01
CA GLY A 396 -23.43 -18.50 -9.06
C GLY A 396 -22.81 -19.89 -8.79
N LEU A 397 -21.56 -20.11 -9.20
CA LEU A 397 -20.85 -21.40 -9.04
C LEU A 397 -20.06 -21.52 -7.72
N LEU A 398 -19.93 -20.41 -6.99
CA LEU A 398 -19.20 -20.33 -5.73
C LEU A 398 -20.00 -19.49 -4.73
N SER A 399 -20.25 -20.04 -3.53
CA SER A 399 -20.95 -19.29 -2.48
C SER A 399 -20.02 -18.24 -1.85
N PRO A 400 -20.57 -17.16 -1.26
CA PRO A 400 -19.77 -16.16 -0.54
C PRO A 400 -18.90 -16.75 0.57
N GLU A 401 -19.40 -17.75 1.30
CA GLU A 401 -18.69 -18.40 2.41
C GLU A 401 -17.53 -19.26 1.90
N ALA A 402 -17.76 -19.98 0.80
CA ALA A 402 -16.72 -20.78 0.16
C ALA A 402 -15.62 -19.90 -0.45
N GLU A 403 -16.01 -18.77 -1.06
CA GLU A 403 -15.08 -17.75 -1.53
C GLU A 403 -14.21 -17.21 -0.39
N SER A 404 -14.82 -16.77 0.74
CA SER A 404 -14.09 -16.22 1.89
C SER A 404 -13.03 -17.19 2.42
N ARG A 405 -13.42 -18.45 2.65
CA ARG A 405 -12.49 -19.49 3.10
C ARG A 405 -11.35 -19.72 2.12
N ARG A 406 -11.65 -19.70 0.80
CA ARG A 406 -10.63 -19.90 -0.22
C ARG A 406 -9.66 -18.73 -0.29
N VAL A 407 -10.15 -17.50 -0.20
CA VAL A 407 -9.34 -16.27 -0.15
C VAL A 407 -8.43 -16.28 1.07
N GLU A 408 -8.95 -16.60 2.26
CA GLU A 408 -8.15 -16.68 3.49
C GLU A 408 -7.02 -17.70 3.37
N GLY A 409 -7.31 -18.89 2.80
CA GLY A 409 -6.29 -19.92 2.53
C GLY A 409 -5.22 -19.45 1.54
N LEU A 410 -5.63 -18.74 0.48
CA LEU A 410 -4.70 -18.17 -0.50
C LEU A 410 -3.78 -17.11 0.13
N LEU A 411 -4.32 -16.19 0.95
CA LEU A 411 -3.52 -15.17 1.65
C LEU A 411 -2.43 -15.80 2.52
N ARG A 412 -2.80 -16.81 3.32
CA ARG A 412 -1.85 -17.57 4.17
C ARG A 412 -0.79 -18.27 3.31
N GLY A 413 -1.22 -18.88 2.20
CA GLY A 413 -0.32 -19.54 1.25
C GLY A 413 0.67 -18.58 0.59
N TRP A 414 0.21 -17.40 0.15
CA TRP A 414 1.07 -16.38 -0.46
C TRP A 414 2.08 -15.81 0.54
N ALA A 415 1.65 -15.53 1.77
CA ALA A 415 2.52 -15.10 2.86
C ALA A 415 3.66 -16.10 3.09
N LEU A 416 3.34 -17.40 3.23
CA LEU A 416 4.34 -18.44 3.42
C LEU A 416 5.28 -18.58 2.22
N ARG A 417 4.75 -18.66 1.00
CA ARG A 417 5.56 -18.82 -0.22
C ARG A 417 6.50 -17.63 -0.45
N SER A 418 6.04 -16.41 -0.23
CA SER A 418 6.84 -15.19 -0.38
C SER A 418 8.03 -15.18 0.58
N THR A 419 7.80 -15.54 1.85
CA THR A 419 8.87 -15.63 2.85
C THR A 419 9.88 -16.72 2.50
N LEU A 420 9.43 -17.92 2.10
CA LEU A 420 10.34 -19.01 1.70
C LEU A 420 11.14 -18.67 0.43
N ALA A 421 10.51 -18.04 -0.57
CA ALA A 421 11.18 -17.60 -1.79
C ALA A 421 12.26 -16.55 -1.49
N THR A 422 11.95 -15.60 -0.60
CA THR A 422 12.90 -14.58 -0.12
C THR A 422 14.07 -15.23 0.61
N ALA A 423 13.82 -16.14 1.55
CA ALA A 423 14.86 -16.86 2.27
C ALA A 423 15.77 -17.66 1.32
N ALA A 424 15.19 -18.35 0.34
CA ALA A 424 15.94 -19.08 -0.67
C ALA A 424 16.80 -18.16 -1.56
N ALA A 425 16.28 -16.98 -1.93
CA ALA A 425 17.04 -15.99 -2.69
C ALA A 425 18.23 -15.44 -1.88
N CYS A 426 18.05 -15.16 -0.59
CA CYS A 426 19.12 -14.75 0.31
C CYS A 426 20.19 -15.84 0.49
N ALA A 427 19.78 -17.10 0.64
CA ALA A 427 20.71 -18.23 0.76
C ALA A 427 21.57 -18.39 -0.50
N ARG A 428 20.97 -18.25 -1.70
CA ARG A 428 21.71 -18.32 -2.98
C ARG A 428 22.71 -17.19 -3.20
N ARG A 429 22.45 -16.00 -2.64
CA ARG A 429 23.31 -14.81 -2.76
C ARG A 429 24.38 -14.74 -1.66
N SER A 430 24.30 -15.59 -0.65
CA SER A 430 25.30 -15.66 0.39
C SER A 430 26.55 -16.35 -0.15
N PRO A 431 27.77 -15.84 0.10
CA PRO A 431 28.99 -16.58 -0.23
C PRO A 431 28.94 -17.95 0.45
N PRO A 432 29.56 -19.00 -0.13
CA PRO A 432 29.58 -20.32 0.48
C PRO A 432 30.08 -20.17 1.92
N ALA A 433 29.34 -20.74 2.87
CA ALA A 433 29.70 -20.70 4.28
C ALA A 433 31.18 -21.06 4.41
N VAL A 434 31.96 -20.19 5.06
CA VAL A 434 33.33 -20.51 5.45
C VAL A 434 33.24 -21.85 6.17
N ARG A 435 33.85 -22.89 5.59
CA ARG A 435 33.88 -24.22 6.21
C ARG A 435 34.27 -24.01 7.67
N PRO A 436 33.52 -24.56 8.64
CA PRO A 436 33.94 -24.49 10.02
C PRO A 436 35.37 -24.99 10.06
N VAL A 437 36.29 -24.11 10.47
CA VAL A 437 37.69 -24.45 10.65
C VAL A 437 37.65 -25.60 11.64
N THR A 438 38.00 -26.80 11.16
CA THR A 438 38.18 -27.95 12.03
C THR A 438 39.17 -27.48 13.10
N PRO A 439 38.82 -27.52 14.39
CA PRO A 439 39.75 -27.07 15.42
C PRO A 439 41.03 -27.85 15.21
N ARG A 440 42.13 -27.14 14.94
CA ARG A 440 43.46 -27.75 14.83
C ARG A 440 43.61 -28.62 16.08
N LYS A 441 43.87 -29.92 15.89
CA LYS A 441 44.22 -30.84 16.98
C LYS A 441 45.16 -30.11 17.92
N ALA A 442 44.78 -30.01 19.20
CA ALA A 442 45.64 -29.48 20.24
C ALA A 442 47.01 -30.16 20.11
N VAL A 443 48.05 -29.34 19.98
CA VAL A 443 49.43 -29.82 20.04
C VAL A 443 49.59 -30.42 21.44
N PRO A 444 49.99 -31.70 21.56
CA PRO A 444 50.26 -32.26 22.87
C PRO A 444 51.46 -31.51 23.45
N VAL A 445 51.29 -30.91 24.63
CA VAL A 445 52.39 -30.37 25.43
C VAL A 445 53.19 -31.58 25.91
N GLY A 446 54.18 -31.97 25.11
CA GLY A 446 55.14 -33.00 25.42
C GLY A 446 56.09 -32.50 26.50
N ALA A 447 56.06 -33.19 27.64
CA ALA A 447 57.07 -33.16 28.67
C ALA A 447 58.48 -33.34 28.08
N GLY A 448 59.43 -32.51 28.52
CA GLY A 448 60.82 -32.70 28.13
C GLY A 448 61.75 -31.51 28.38
N LEU A 449 61.88 -31.04 29.62
CA LEU A 449 63.13 -30.44 30.07
C LEU A 449 63.51 -31.01 31.43
N LEU A 450 64.09 -32.21 31.37
CA LEU A 450 64.78 -32.86 32.48
C LEU A 450 66.10 -33.36 31.87
N ARG A 451 67.17 -32.60 32.05
CA ARG A 451 68.56 -33.06 31.96
C ARG A 451 69.48 -31.98 32.52
N SER A 452 69.87 -32.14 33.77
CA SER A 452 71.27 -32.15 34.23
C SER A 452 71.27 -32.15 35.76
N LEU A 453 71.54 -33.32 36.34
CA LEU A 453 72.18 -33.39 37.65
C LEU A 453 73.68 -33.16 37.44
N PRO A 454 74.37 -32.64 38.45
CA PRO A 454 75.38 -33.49 39.08
C PRO A 454 75.09 -33.71 40.57
N GLU A 455 75.25 -34.98 40.97
CA GLU A 455 75.72 -35.45 42.29
C GLU A 455 76.94 -34.60 42.73
N GLU A 456 77.20 -34.26 43.98
CA GLU A 456 77.25 -35.06 45.21
C GLU A 456 77.61 -34.08 46.36
N GLU A 457 77.07 -34.25 47.56
CA GLU A 457 77.68 -33.96 48.89
C GLU A 457 76.56 -34.09 49.96
N SER A 458 76.44 -35.27 50.58
CA SER A 458 77.01 -35.57 51.89
C SER A 458 76.51 -34.65 53.01
N TRP A 459 75.67 -35.18 53.90
CA TRP A 459 76.01 -35.48 55.29
C TRP A 459 74.76 -35.84 56.10
N ALA A 460 74.86 -36.94 56.82
CA ALA A 460 73.90 -37.43 57.78
C ALA A 460 73.98 -36.67 59.13
N HIS A 461 72.85 -36.69 59.84
CA HIS A 461 72.64 -36.39 61.28
C HIS A 461 72.82 -34.91 61.68
N ARG A 462 71.83 -34.24 62.29
CA ARG A 462 70.83 -34.64 63.29
C ARG A 462 69.51 -33.88 63.12
#